data_AF-A0A811PXL8-F1
#
_entry.id   AF-A0A811PXL8-F1
#
_cell.length_a   1.000
_cell.length_b   1.000
_cell.length_c   1.000
_cell.angle_alpha   90.00
_cell.angle_beta   90.00
_cell.angle_gamma   90.00
#
_symmetry.space_group_name_H-M   'P 1'
#
loop_
_entity.id
_entity.type
_entity.pdbx_description
1 polymer ?
#
loop_
_entity_poly.entity_id
_entity_poly.type
_entity_poly.pdbx_seq_one_letter_code
_entity_poly.pdbx_strand_id
1 'polypeptide(L)'
;MPARPPQLHSSVVTAVTAQLLPFLSRSPSPDWSRRPTAANDREEELLLLLLLLHRIDSRRPGPRAPLMAEEAVSMEAPPLHKPSSLREAALDDETRALVAADAADLPASPPSAVEANFARYFIADFLNPGYDQYVYRHPNGLCVVGLAPAHVVFKEEGVITAVDFNVGKSDRSEMKVTGKRKRNAQHLQENSALCKVCVNDKSFIVRCCVKGSLLEINERLIKQPDLLNTAADREGYIAIFQPKPADWLKIKDKFLSYEDYKNLRGIFTV
;
A
#
# COMPACT_ATOMS: atom_id res chain seq x y z
N MET A 1 -23.52 55.85 -20.28
CA MET A 1 -24.98 55.92 -20.48
C MET A 1 -25.61 54.74 -19.76
N PRO A 2 -26.41 54.98 -18.71
CA PRO A 2 -26.92 53.98 -17.78
C PRO A 2 -28.28 53.43 -18.24
N ALA A 3 -28.61 52.20 -17.86
CA ALA A 3 -30.00 51.80 -17.62
C ALA A 3 -30.04 50.62 -16.63
N ARG A 4 -30.58 50.90 -15.45
CA ARG A 4 -31.04 49.98 -14.40
C ARG A 4 -32.53 50.37 -14.17
N PRO A 5 -33.29 49.61 -13.37
CA PRO A 5 -33.94 48.31 -13.57
C PRO A 5 -35.48 48.51 -13.69
N PRO A 6 -36.40 47.55 -13.37
CA PRO A 6 -36.70 47.26 -11.96
C PRO A 6 -37.05 45.78 -11.64
N GLN A 7 -37.02 45.52 -10.33
CA GLN A 7 -37.53 44.36 -9.58
C GLN A 7 -39.06 44.37 -9.48
N LEU A 8 -39.71 43.21 -9.28
CA LEU A 8 -41.03 43.00 -8.64
C LEU A 8 -41.20 41.47 -8.43
N HIS A 9 -41.04 40.89 -7.23
CA HIS A 9 -41.89 40.82 -6.01
C HIS A 9 -43.12 39.89 -6.10
N SER A 10 -43.29 39.09 -5.02
CA SER A 10 -44.57 38.51 -4.51
C SER A 10 -45.09 37.25 -5.22
N SER A 11 -45.78 36.23 -4.67
CA SER A 11 -46.15 35.72 -3.33
C SER A 11 -47.00 34.45 -3.61
N VAL A 12 -46.75 33.32 -2.92
CA VAL A 12 -47.64 32.65 -1.94
C VAL A 12 -49.08 32.35 -2.42
N VAL A 13 -49.42 31.05 -2.56
CA VAL A 13 -50.72 30.40 -2.23
C VAL A 13 -50.43 28.89 -1.95
N THR A 14 -50.39 28.40 -0.69
CA THR A 14 -51.49 27.85 0.14
C THR A 14 -52.12 26.57 -0.46
N ALA A 15 -51.69 25.35 -0.09
CA ALA A 15 -52.09 24.50 1.05
C ALA A 15 -53.39 23.67 0.80
N VAL A 16 -53.59 22.63 1.64
CA VAL A 16 -54.77 21.74 1.83
C VAL A 16 -54.57 20.34 1.18
N THR A 17 -54.58 19.18 1.84
CA THR A 17 -54.96 18.77 3.23
C THR A 17 -54.61 17.28 3.48
N ALA A 18 -54.31 16.97 4.75
CA ALA A 18 -54.82 15.85 5.59
C ALA A 18 -54.63 14.38 5.12
N GLN A 19 -54.49 13.35 5.96
CA GLN A 19 -54.20 13.08 7.37
C GLN A 19 -54.23 11.53 7.46
N LEU A 20 -53.36 10.91 8.27
CA LEU A 20 -53.67 9.77 9.17
C LEU A 20 -52.35 9.09 9.64
N LEU A 21 -52.12 9.19 10.96
CA LEU A 21 -51.14 8.46 11.80
C LEU A 21 -51.68 7.01 12.09
N PRO A 22 -51.04 6.11 12.89
CA PRO A 22 -49.80 6.20 13.69
C PRO A 22 -48.88 4.93 13.71
N PHE A 23 -47.72 5.09 14.37
CA PHE A 23 -46.97 4.14 15.23
C PHE A 23 -46.69 2.69 14.76
N LEU A 24 -45.40 2.40 14.52
CA LEU A 24 -44.71 1.28 15.17
C LEU A 24 -43.17 1.50 15.15
N SER A 25 -42.62 1.50 16.37
CA SER A 25 -41.23 1.24 16.80
C SER A 25 -40.04 1.89 16.09
N ARG A 26 -39.39 2.76 16.84
CA ARG A 26 -38.02 3.29 16.68
C ARG A 26 -36.97 2.17 16.58
N SER A 27 -36.16 2.22 15.53
CA SER A 27 -34.71 1.99 15.60
C SER A 27 -34.04 3.17 14.88
N PRO A 28 -33.06 3.87 15.48
CA PRO A 28 -32.46 5.03 14.84
C PRO A 28 -31.63 4.59 13.63
N SER A 29 -31.94 5.16 12.46
CA SER A 29 -31.04 5.18 11.32
C SER A 29 -29.74 5.91 11.73
N PRO A 30 -28.55 5.42 11.34
CA PRO A 30 -27.31 6.10 11.67
C PRO A 30 -27.28 7.47 10.99
N ASP A 31 -27.10 8.53 11.78
CA ASP A 31 -26.96 9.89 11.32
C ASP A 31 -25.59 10.07 10.64
N TRP A 32 -25.58 10.14 9.31
CA TRP A 32 -24.37 10.36 8.49
C TRP A 32 -23.80 11.79 8.60
N SER A 33 -24.33 12.65 9.48
CA SER A 33 -23.85 14.02 9.66
C SER A 33 -22.83 14.21 10.79
N ARG A 34 -22.37 13.13 11.45
CA ARG A 34 -21.18 13.18 12.33
C ARG A 34 -19.92 12.81 11.57
N ARG A 35 -19.05 13.79 11.35
CA ARG A 35 -17.67 13.57 10.88
C ARG A 35 -16.91 12.72 11.90
N PRO A 36 -16.29 11.59 11.51
CA PRO A 36 -15.30 10.93 12.34
C PRO A 36 -14.05 11.82 12.43
N THR A 37 -13.47 11.91 13.62
CA THR A 37 -12.20 12.57 13.90
C THR A 37 -11.06 11.97 13.07
N ALA A 38 -10.08 12.82 12.72
CA ALA A 38 -8.97 12.66 11.77
C ALA A 38 -7.96 11.51 12.01
N ALA A 39 -8.32 10.48 12.78
CA ALA A 39 -7.49 9.30 13.06
C ALA A 39 -7.85 8.08 12.19
N ASN A 40 -9.04 8.05 11.58
CA ASN A 40 -9.50 6.88 10.79
C ASN A 40 -9.30 6.98 9.28
N ASP A 41 -8.90 8.14 8.73
CA ASP A 41 -8.65 8.28 7.29
C ASP A 41 -7.37 7.55 6.81
N ARG A 42 -6.49 7.16 7.74
CA ARG A 42 -5.14 6.61 7.45
C ARG A 42 -5.13 5.11 7.18
N GLU A 43 -6.06 4.36 7.79
CA GLU A 43 -6.22 2.93 7.53
C GLU A 43 -7.08 2.66 6.30
N GLU A 44 -8.03 3.54 6.00
CA GLU A 44 -8.87 3.41 4.80
C GLU A 44 -8.08 3.63 3.50
N GLU A 45 -7.08 4.52 3.46
CA GLU A 45 -6.22 4.70 2.27
C GLU A 45 -5.30 3.49 2.01
N LEU A 46 -4.74 2.87 3.06
CA LEU A 46 -3.95 1.65 2.93
C LEU A 46 -4.82 0.43 2.58
N LEU A 47 -6.03 0.35 3.13
CA LEU A 47 -7.05 -0.61 2.70
C LEU A 47 -7.46 -0.36 1.25
N LEU A 48 -7.58 0.89 0.80
CA LEU A 48 -7.82 1.23 -0.60
C LEU A 48 -6.67 0.79 -1.49
N LEU A 49 -5.41 0.93 -1.07
CA LEU A 49 -4.24 0.40 -1.79
C LEU A 49 -4.26 -1.14 -1.83
N LEU A 50 -4.57 -1.79 -0.69
CA LEU A 50 -4.68 -3.25 -0.57
C LEU A 50 -5.85 -3.83 -1.39
N LEU A 51 -6.97 -3.10 -1.46
CA LEU A 51 -8.15 -3.42 -2.26
C LEU A 51 -7.90 -3.13 -3.75
N LEU A 52 -7.12 -2.10 -4.09
CA LEU A 52 -6.67 -1.85 -5.46
C LEU A 52 -5.78 -3.01 -5.93
N LEU A 53 -4.91 -3.51 -5.05
CA LEU A 53 -4.03 -4.66 -5.29
C LEU A 53 -4.83 -5.97 -5.42
N HIS A 54 -5.83 -6.21 -4.58
CA HIS A 54 -6.74 -7.37 -4.71
C HIS A 54 -7.61 -7.32 -5.98
N ARG A 55 -8.14 -6.15 -6.36
CA ARG A 55 -9.00 -5.97 -7.55
C ARG A 55 -8.26 -6.13 -8.89
N ILE A 56 -6.93 -6.04 -8.87
CA ILE A 56 -6.06 -6.35 -10.00
C ILE A 56 -5.81 -7.86 -10.10
N ASP A 57 -5.81 -8.59 -8.97
CA ASP A 57 -5.51 -10.02 -8.90
C ASP A 57 -6.70 -10.92 -9.27
N SER A 58 -7.94 -10.49 -8.99
CA SER A 58 -9.17 -11.20 -9.41
C SER A 58 -9.42 -11.23 -10.93
N ARG A 59 -8.47 -10.74 -11.75
CA ARG A 59 -8.57 -10.67 -13.22
C ARG A 59 -7.60 -11.60 -13.94
N ARG A 60 -7.00 -12.57 -13.26
CA ARG A 60 -6.37 -13.73 -13.89
C ARG A 60 -7.38 -14.87 -13.96
N PRO A 61 -7.68 -15.43 -15.15
CA PRO A 61 -8.45 -16.67 -15.20
C PRO A 61 -7.59 -17.78 -14.59
N GLY A 62 -8.06 -18.36 -13.48
CA GLY A 62 -7.47 -19.57 -12.91
C GLY A 62 -7.64 -20.77 -13.86
N PRO A 63 -6.80 -21.81 -13.74
CA PRO A 63 -6.97 -23.03 -14.53
C PRO A 63 -8.30 -23.70 -14.18
N ARG A 64 -9.02 -24.16 -15.21
CA ARG A 64 -10.30 -24.88 -15.07
C ARG A 64 -10.07 -26.21 -14.35
N ALA A 65 -10.75 -26.40 -13.22
CA ALA A 65 -10.89 -27.70 -12.57
C ALA A 65 -11.82 -28.62 -13.40
N PRO A 66 -11.59 -29.94 -13.45
CA PRO A 66 -12.52 -30.87 -14.09
C PRO A 66 -13.76 -31.10 -13.23
N LEU A 67 -14.93 -31.13 -13.88
CA LEU A 67 -16.20 -31.63 -13.32
C LEU A 67 -16.05 -33.12 -12.97
N MET A 68 -16.41 -33.50 -11.75
CA MET A 68 -16.79 -34.88 -11.40
C MET A 68 -18.19 -34.83 -10.77
N ALA A 69 -19.05 -35.69 -11.29
CA ALA A 69 -20.47 -35.76 -11.00
C ALA A 69 -20.75 -36.36 -9.61
N GLU A 70 -21.80 -35.85 -8.97
CA GLU A 70 -22.44 -36.44 -7.80
C GLU A 70 -23.18 -37.73 -8.19
N GLU A 71 -23.06 -38.77 -7.37
CA GLU A 71 -24.08 -39.80 -7.23
C GLU A 71 -24.29 -40.09 -5.75
N ALA A 72 -25.55 -40.26 -5.37
CA ALA A 72 -26.05 -40.18 -4.01
C ALA A 72 -26.45 -41.56 -3.44
N VAL A 73 -26.51 -41.59 -2.11
CA VAL A 73 -27.28 -42.49 -1.23
C VAL A 73 -26.68 -43.87 -0.94
N SER A 74 -26.31 -44.10 0.33
CA SER A 74 -27.12 -44.93 1.24
C SER A 74 -26.65 -44.80 2.69
N MET A 75 -27.65 -44.74 3.58
CA MET A 75 -27.56 -44.53 5.01
C MET A 75 -27.18 -45.83 5.73
N GLU A 76 -26.24 -45.78 6.66
CA GLU A 76 -26.26 -46.64 7.84
C GLU A 76 -25.47 -45.97 8.99
N ALA A 77 -26.14 -45.77 10.13
CA ALA A 77 -25.58 -45.12 11.31
C ALA A 77 -24.94 -46.16 12.25
N PRO A 78 -23.67 -46.02 12.68
CA PRO A 78 -23.08 -46.89 13.68
C PRO A 78 -23.52 -46.49 15.10
N PRO A 79 -23.55 -47.44 16.05
CA PRO A 79 -24.20 -47.25 17.34
C PRO A 79 -23.44 -46.32 18.29
N LEU A 80 -24.22 -45.60 19.09
CA LEU A 80 -23.83 -44.68 20.14
C LEU A 80 -23.07 -45.40 21.25
N HIS A 81 -21.73 -45.42 21.18
CA HIS A 81 -20.90 -45.81 22.31
C HIS A 81 -20.79 -44.64 23.30
N LYS A 82 -21.15 -44.91 24.56
CA LYS A 82 -21.00 -43.98 25.69
C LYS A 82 -19.53 -43.53 25.79
N PRO A 83 -19.22 -42.23 25.89
CA PRO A 83 -17.85 -41.80 26.10
C PRO A 83 -17.37 -42.29 27.46
N SER A 84 -16.35 -43.15 27.44
CA SER A 84 -15.52 -43.44 28.60
C SER A 84 -14.75 -42.16 28.93
N SER A 85 -15.09 -41.54 30.05
CA SER A 85 -14.61 -40.25 30.57
C SER A 85 -13.09 -40.14 30.84
N LEU A 86 -12.30 -41.11 30.37
CA LEU A 86 -10.84 -41.14 30.49
C LEU A 86 -10.11 -40.88 29.17
N ARG A 87 -10.82 -40.94 28.02
CA ARG A 87 -10.22 -40.76 26.70
C ARG A 87 -10.35 -39.33 26.15
N GLU A 88 -11.32 -38.56 26.66
CA GLU A 88 -11.50 -37.14 26.32
C GLU A 88 -10.44 -36.26 26.99
N ALA A 89 -10.13 -36.50 28.27
CA ALA A 89 -9.15 -35.70 29.02
C ALA A 89 -7.71 -35.78 28.47
N ALA A 90 -7.31 -36.92 27.90
CA ALA A 90 -5.98 -37.09 27.32
C ALA A 90 -5.85 -36.46 25.92
N LEU A 91 -6.95 -36.44 25.14
CA LEU A 91 -6.97 -35.80 23.84
C LEU A 91 -6.85 -34.28 24.00
N ASP A 92 -7.45 -33.70 25.03
CA ASP A 92 -7.42 -32.26 25.27
C ASP A 92 -6.02 -31.73 25.56
N ASP A 93 -5.20 -32.42 26.36
CA ASP A 93 -3.83 -31.98 26.68
C ASP A 93 -2.87 -32.16 25.50
N GLU A 94 -2.97 -33.26 24.75
CA GLU A 94 -2.16 -33.49 23.54
C GLU A 94 -2.55 -32.49 22.43
N THR A 95 -3.84 -32.22 22.26
CA THR A 95 -4.32 -31.21 21.31
C THR A 95 -3.95 -29.80 21.77
N ARG A 96 -3.97 -29.51 23.08
CA ARG A 96 -3.55 -28.21 23.64
C ARG A 96 -2.06 -27.96 23.46
N ALA A 97 -1.23 -28.99 23.60
CA ALA A 97 0.20 -28.93 23.31
C ALA A 97 0.50 -28.73 21.81
N LEU A 98 -0.37 -29.20 20.92
CA LEU A 98 -0.25 -28.99 19.46
C LEU A 98 -0.82 -27.64 18.98
N VAL A 99 -1.74 -27.03 19.73
CA VAL A 99 -2.50 -25.82 19.32
C VAL A 99 -1.92 -24.52 19.88
N ALA A 100 -1.20 -24.56 21.00
CA ALA A 100 -0.58 -23.37 21.58
C ALA A 100 0.91 -23.30 21.20
N ALA A 101 1.25 -22.48 20.22
CA ALA A 101 2.62 -21.97 20.12
C ALA A 101 2.98 -21.31 21.46
N ASP A 102 4.15 -21.60 22.02
CA ASP A 102 4.58 -20.99 23.27
C ASP A 102 4.60 -19.47 23.08
N ALA A 103 4.02 -18.73 24.02
CA ALA A 103 4.02 -17.27 23.97
C ALA A 103 5.46 -16.72 23.97
N ALA A 104 6.43 -17.49 24.48
CA ALA A 104 7.86 -17.17 24.42
C ALA A 104 8.47 -17.28 23.01
N ASP A 105 7.86 -18.06 22.11
CA ASP A 105 8.33 -18.25 20.73
C ASP A 105 7.78 -17.19 19.75
N LEU A 106 6.86 -16.34 20.22
CA LEU A 106 6.33 -15.25 19.42
C LEU A 106 7.32 -14.06 19.38
N PRO A 107 7.46 -13.39 18.22
CA PRO A 107 8.29 -12.20 18.13
C PRO A 107 7.73 -11.10 19.04
N ALA A 108 8.62 -10.31 19.64
CA ALA A 108 8.28 -9.25 20.60
C ALA A 108 7.25 -8.24 20.06
N SER A 109 7.21 -8.04 18.75
CA SER A 109 6.18 -7.28 18.07
C SER A 109 5.83 -7.94 16.73
N PRO A 110 4.58 -7.84 16.27
CA PRO A 110 4.23 -8.31 14.93
C PRO A 110 5.07 -7.59 13.86
N PRO A 111 5.40 -8.27 12.75
CA PRO A 111 6.14 -7.66 11.66
C PRO A 111 5.34 -6.50 11.05
N SER A 112 6.03 -5.45 10.61
CA SER A 112 5.38 -4.34 9.94
C SER A 112 4.76 -4.76 8.59
N ALA A 113 3.82 -3.97 8.07
CA ALA A 113 3.20 -4.25 6.77
C ALA A 113 4.23 -4.34 5.63
N VAL A 114 5.32 -3.57 5.71
CA VAL A 114 6.42 -3.64 4.74
C VAL A 114 7.17 -4.97 4.87
N GLU A 115 7.49 -5.38 6.09
CA GLU A 115 8.23 -6.62 6.37
C GLU A 115 7.43 -7.87 6.03
N ALA A 116 6.12 -7.86 6.27
CA ALA A 116 5.25 -8.98 5.98
C ALA A 116 4.97 -9.14 4.48
N ASN A 117 4.84 -8.03 3.73
CA ASN A 117 4.34 -8.07 2.35
C ASN A 117 5.42 -7.87 1.28
N PHE A 118 6.62 -7.40 1.64
CA PHE A 118 7.65 -7.05 0.66
C PHE A 118 9.00 -7.69 0.95
N ALA A 119 9.62 -8.19 -0.12
CA ALA A 119 11.06 -8.48 -0.10
C ALA A 119 11.83 -7.15 -0.22
N ARG A 120 12.71 -6.89 0.75
CA ARG A 120 13.48 -5.64 0.83
C ARG A 120 14.84 -5.78 0.15
N TYR A 121 15.04 -5.02 -0.91
CA TYR A 121 16.30 -4.93 -1.64
C TYR A 121 16.88 -3.53 -1.53
N PHE A 122 18.21 -3.43 -1.53
CA PHE A 122 18.91 -2.15 -1.45
C PHE A 122 19.98 -2.06 -2.52
N ILE A 123 20.21 -0.86 -3.03
CA ILE A 123 21.32 -0.57 -3.92
C ILE A 123 22.14 0.56 -3.30
N ALA A 124 23.41 0.28 -3.03
CA ALA A 124 24.34 1.26 -2.50
C ALA A 124 25.05 1.98 -3.65
N ASP A 125 25.40 3.25 -3.43
CA ASP A 125 26.25 4.05 -4.33
C ASP A 125 25.75 4.07 -5.79
N PHE A 126 24.43 4.18 -6.00
CA PHE A 126 23.87 4.05 -7.34
C PHE A 126 24.27 5.23 -8.24
N LEU A 127 25.20 4.98 -9.17
CA LEU A 127 25.86 5.94 -10.07
C LEU A 127 26.74 6.99 -9.37
N ASN A 128 26.43 7.36 -8.13
CA ASN A 128 27.21 8.30 -7.32
C ASN A 128 27.41 7.75 -5.91
N PRO A 129 28.55 8.04 -5.25
CA PRO A 129 28.77 7.66 -3.86
C PRO A 129 27.71 8.24 -2.92
N GLY A 130 27.17 7.40 -2.04
CA GLY A 130 26.13 7.73 -1.05
C GLY A 130 24.70 7.78 -1.61
N TYR A 131 24.48 7.53 -2.90
CA TYR A 131 23.15 7.56 -3.51
C TYR A 131 22.43 6.21 -3.34
N ASP A 132 22.16 5.88 -2.07
CA ASP A 132 21.56 4.62 -1.67
C ASP A 132 20.03 4.62 -1.79
N GLN A 133 19.48 3.64 -2.50
CA GLN A 133 18.03 3.53 -2.70
C GLN A 133 17.56 2.14 -2.29
N TYR A 134 16.32 2.06 -1.82
CA TYR A 134 15.66 0.78 -1.59
C TYR A 134 14.71 0.44 -2.74
N VAL A 135 14.51 -0.85 -2.95
CA VAL A 135 13.52 -1.42 -3.86
C VAL A 135 12.75 -2.51 -3.12
N TYR A 136 11.53 -2.22 -2.71
CA TYR A 136 10.67 -3.19 -2.02
C TYR A 136 9.81 -3.91 -3.05
N ARG A 137 10.01 -5.23 -3.18
CA ARG A 137 9.33 -6.05 -4.18
C ARG A 137 8.22 -6.85 -3.53
N HIS A 138 6.99 -6.58 -3.97
CA HIS A 138 5.83 -7.38 -3.63
C HIS A 138 5.83 -8.70 -4.44
N PRO A 139 5.28 -9.81 -3.92
CA PRO A 139 5.10 -11.06 -4.67
C PRO A 139 4.38 -10.88 -6.02
N ASN A 140 3.47 -9.90 -6.12
CA ASN A 140 2.74 -9.56 -7.35
C ASN A 140 3.64 -8.94 -8.45
N GLY A 141 4.92 -8.73 -8.16
CA GLY A 141 5.91 -8.17 -9.08
C GLY A 141 5.90 -6.64 -9.16
N LEU A 142 5.20 -5.97 -8.25
CA LEU A 142 5.31 -4.52 -8.07
C LEU A 142 6.55 -4.20 -7.23
N CYS A 143 7.19 -3.08 -7.56
CA CYS A 143 8.35 -2.57 -6.85
C CYS A 143 8.05 -1.16 -6.35
N VAL A 144 8.27 -0.92 -5.06
CA VAL A 144 8.25 0.41 -4.45
C VAL A 144 9.69 0.88 -4.31
N VAL A 145 9.98 2.10 -4.76
CA VAL A 145 11.33 2.68 -4.75
C VAL A 145 11.34 3.93 -3.88
N GLY A 146 12.41 4.10 -3.09
CA GLY A 146 12.64 5.28 -2.27
C GLY A 146 14.08 5.39 -1.78
N LEU A 147 14.33 6.36 -0.89
CA LEU A 147 15.66 6.62 -0.33
C LEU A 147 15.98 5.64 0.78
N ALA A 148 17.15 5.00 0.72
CA ALA A 148 17.60 4.13 1.78
C ALA A 148 18.09 4.95 3.00
N PRO A 149 18.07 4.38 4.22
CA PRO A 149 18.40 5.12 5.44
C PRO A 149 19.80 5.76 5.46
N ALA A 150 20.79 5.18 4.78
CA ALA A 150 22.15 5.73 4.73
C ALA A 150 22.40 6.69 3.55
N HIS A 151 21.35 7.06 2.79
CA HIS A 151 21.46 7.95 1.64
C HIS A 151 22.07 9.30 2.05
N VAL A 152 22.91 9.87 1.19
CA VAL A 152 23.66 11.11 1.44
C VAL A 152 22.76 12.29 1.84
N VAL A 153 21.55 12.35 1.30
CA VAL A 153 20.51 13.35 1.67
C VAL A 153 20.26 13.41 3.16
N PHE A 154 20.32 12.28 3.89
CA PHE A 154 20.09 12.25 5.33
C PHE A 154 21.35 12.53 6.16
N LYS A 155 22.53 12.51 5.53
CA LYS A 155 23.81 12.80 6.17
C LYS A 155 24.19 14.28 6.09
N GLU A 156 23.66 14.97 5.10
CA GLU A 156 23.85 16.41 4.95
C GLU A 156 23.20 17.14 6.12
N GLU A 157 23.85 18.18 6.63
CA GLU A 157 23.33 19.04 7.69
C GLU A 157 22.18 19.90 7.14
N GLY A 158 21.00 19.31 7.01
CA GLY A 158 19.83 19.98 6.47
C GLY A 158 18.59 19.11 6.48
N VAL A 159 17.44 19.78 6.57
CA VAL A 159 16.14 19.15 6.40
C VAL A 159 15.81 19.17 4.90
N ILE A 160 15.23 18.09 4.38
CA ILE A 160 14.75 18.07 3.00
C ILE A 160 13.68 19.15 2.84
N THR A 161 13.96 20.15 1.99
CA THR A 161 13.11 21.34 1.83
C THR A 161 12.11 21.22 0.69
N ALA A 162 12.43 20.46 -0.35
CA ALA A 162 11.57 20.29 -1.51
C ALA A 162 11.87 19.00 -2.27
N VAL A 163 10.86 18.50 -2.97
CA VAL A 163 10.99 17.39 -3.93
C VAL A 163 10.37 17.83 -5.26
N ASP A 164 11.17 17.79 -6.32
CA ASP A 164 10.77 18.19 -7.67
C ASP A 164 10.75 16.97 -8.60
N PHE A 165 9.57 16.62 -9.12
CA PHE A 165 9.40 15.53 -10.09
C PHE A 165 9.66 15.96 -11.53
N ASN A 166 9.95 17.25 -11.76
CA ASN A 166 10.38 17.74 -13.06
C ASN A 166 11.87 17.49 -13.30
N VAL A 167 12.14 16.35 -13.94
CA VAL A 167 13.50 15.93 -14.34
C VAL A 167 13.95 16.51 -15.68
N GLY A 168 13.35 17.61 -16.13
CA GLY A 168 13.78 18.43 -17.27
C GLY A 168 13.32 17.95 -18.66
N LYS A 169 13.15 16.63 -18.87
CA LYS A 169 12.61 16.09 -20.14
C LYS A 169 11.10 15.89 -20.13
N SER A 170 10.51 15.73 -18.94
CA SER A 170 9.09 15.48 -18.74
C SER A 170 8.81 15.61 -17.26
N ASP A 171 7.72 16.29 -16.90
CA ASP A 171 7.22 16.18 -15.55
C ASP A 171 6.63 14.78 -15.34
N ARG A 172 7.01 14.15 -14.25
CA ARG A 172 6.54 12.80 -13.92
C ARG A 172 5.25 12.82 -13.11
N SER A 173 4.94 13.91 -12.39
CA SER A 173 3.67 14.07 -11.67
C SER A 173 2.45 14.06 -12.58
N GLU A 174 2.57 14.55 -13.82
CA GLU A 174 1.44 14.58 -14.76
C GLU A 174 1.03 13.18 -15.26
N MET A 175 1.81 12.15 -14.96
CA MET A 175 1.56 10.80 -15.45
C MET A 175 0.43 10.12 -14.65
N LYS A 176 -0.75 10.03 -15.27
CA LYS A 176 -1.86 9.21 -14.76
C LYS A 176 -2.03 7.91 -15.54
N VAL A 177 -1.67 6.79 -14.91
CA VAL A 177 -1.85 5.45 -15.50
C VAL A 177 -3.29 5.02 -15.38
N THR A 178 -3.91 4.64 -16.51
CA THR A 178 -5.34 4.26 -16.54
C THR A 178 -5.60 2.93 -17.23
N GLY A 179 -6.62 2.22 -16.72
CA GLY A 179 -7.15 0.99 -17.30
C GLY A 179 -6.25 -0.25 -17.18
N LYS A 180 -6.81 -1.44 -17.49
CA LYS A 180 -6.11 -2.74 -17.40
C LYS A 180 -4.81 -2.81 -18.22
N ARG A 181 -4.76 -2.06 -19.33
CA ARG A 181 -3.58 -2.01 -20.23
C ARG A 181 -2.54 -0.97 -19.80
N LYS A 182 -2.70 -0.34 -18.62
CA LYS A 182 -1.80 0.69 -18.08
C LYS A 182 -1.50 1.77 -19.13
N ARG A 183 -2.57 2.30 -19.74
CA ARG A 183 -2.43 3.36 -20.74
C ARG A 183 -1.72 4.55 -20.07
N ASN A 184 -0.82 5.18 -20.81
CA ASN A 184 0.05 6.28 -20.36
C ASN A 184 1.17 5.90 -19.38
N ALA A 185 1.33 4.62 -19.01
CA ALA A 185 2.47 4.21 -18.19
C ALA A 185 3.78 4.41 -18.95
N GLN A 186 4.66 5.24 -18.40
CA GLN A 186 5.96 5.52 -18.98
C GLN A 186 6.91 4.35 -18.72
N HIS A 187 7.56 3.85 -19.76
CA HIS A 187 8.60 2.83 -19.62
C HIS A 187 9.93 3.51 -19.33
N LEU A 188 10.45 3.32 -18.12
CA LEU A 188 11.71 3.90 -17.66
C LEU A 188 12.82 2.84 -17.62
N GLN A 189 14.04 3.29 -17.84
CA GLN A 189 15.26 2.49 -17.69
C GLN A 189 15.80 2.62 -16.27
N GLU A 190 16.67 1.70 -15.85
CA GLU A 190 17.29 1.64 -14.52
C GLU A 190 17.91 2.99 -14.08
N ASN A 191 18.59 3.68 -15.00
CA ASN A 191 19.27 4.95 -14.75
C ASN A 191 18.40 6.19 -14.96
N SER A 192 17.11 6.04 -15.29
CA SER A 192 16.21 7.18 -15.53
C SER A 192 15.99 7.97 -14.24
N ALA A 193 16.05 9.29 -14.34
CA ALA A 193 15.76 10.19 -13.21
C ALA A 193 14.26 10.21 -12.90
N LEU A 194 13.93 10.17 -11.61
CA LEU A 194 12.57 10.23 -11.10
C LEU A 194 12.22 11.59 -10.54
N CYS A 195 13.05 12.08 -9.62
CA CYS A 195 12.87 13.37 -8.98
C CYS A 195 14.23 13.93 -8.55
N LYS A 196 14.21 15.21 -8.19
CA LYS A 196 15.29 15.90 -7.49
C LYS A 196 14.84 16.17 -6.07
N VAL A 197 15.61 15.70 -5.11
CA VAL A 197 15.40 15.99 -3.69
C VAL A 197 16.34 17.13 -3.33
N CYS A 198 15.78 18.22 -2.82
CA CYS A 198 16.53 19.42 -2.44
C CYS A 198 16.74 19.45 -0.93
N VAL A 199 17.99 19.66 -0.52
CA VAL A 199 18.39 19.88 0.87
C VAL A 199 19.20 21.16 0.90
N ASN A 200 18.69 22.18 1.59
CA ASN A 200 19.23 23.54 1.56
C ASN A 200 19.39 24.01 0.09
N ASP A 201 20.64 24.18 -0.38
CA ASP A 201 20.98 24.59 -1.76
C ASP A 201 21.47 23.44 -2.65
N LYS A 202 21.54 22.21 -2.13
CA LYS A 202 22.00 21.02 -2.86
C LYS A 202 20.81 20.25 -3.42
N SER A 203 20.96 19.69 -4.62
CA SER A 203 19.95 18.82 -5.23
C SER A 203 20.53 17.44 -5.53
N PHE A 204 19.75 16.41 -5.20
CA PHE A 204 20.10 15.00 -5.32
C PHE A 204 19.14 14.32 -6.28
N ILE A 205 19.65 13.73 -7.35
CA ILE A 205 18.82 13.05 -8.35
C ILE A 205 18.55 11.62 -7.91
N VAL A 206 17.28 11.32 -7.66
CA VAL A 206 16.78 9.97 -7.39
C VAL A 206 16.46 9.28 -8.72
N ARG A 207 16.73 7.98 -8.81
CA ARG A 207 16.62 7.22 -10.06
C ARG A 207 15.76 5.97 -9.89
N CYS A 208 15.42 5.39 -11.03
CA CYS A 208 14.49 4.27 -11.12
C CYS A 208 14.98 2.99 -10.44
N CYS A 209 16.30 2.73 -10.49
CA CYS A 209 16.98 1.51 -10.03
C CYS A 209 16.58 0.21 -10.76
N VAL A 210 15.34 0.12 -11.26
CA VAL A 210 14.80 -1.02 -12.00
C VAL A 210 14.22 -0.55 -13.33
N LYS A 211 14.35 -1.36 -14.38
CA LYS A 211 13.65 -1.10 -15.63
C LYS A 211 12.19 -1.55 -15.54
N GLY A 212 11.25 -0.69 -15.91
CA GLY A 212 9.83 -1.04 -15.85
C GLY A 212 8.87 0.07 -16.24
N SER A 213 7.58 -0.25 -16.16
CA SER A 213 6.51 0.74 -16.26
C SER A 213 6.38 1.49 -14.95
N LEU A 214 6.53 2.81 -14.97
CA LEU A 214 6.14 3.69 -13.87
C LEU A 214 4.61 3.67 -13.75
N LEU A 215 4.09 3.38 -12.56
CA LEU A 215 2.67 3.30 -12.28
C LEU A 215 2.17 4.50 -11.47
N GLU A 216 2.97 4.92 -10.50
CA GLU A 216 2.59 5.94 -9.54
C GLU A 216 3.83 6.69 -9.04
N ILE A 217 3.61 7.97 -8.73
CA ILE A 217 4.55 8.82 -8.01
C ILE A 217 3.86 9.36 -6.77
N ASN A 218 4.62 9.49 -5.69
CA ASN A 218 4.11 10.10 -4.47
C ASN A 218 4.05 11.63 -4.60
N GLU A 219 2.97 12.14 -5.20
CA GLU A 219 2.72 13.58 -5.33
C GLU A 219 2.64 14.31 -3.98
N ARG A 220 2.39 13.58 -2.88
CA ARG A 220 2.38 14.17 -1.53
C ARG A 220 3.72 14.81 -1.19
N LEU A 221 4.83 14.28 -1.72
CA LEU A 221 6.18 14.82 -1.49
C LEU A 221 6.37 16.24 -2.04
N ILE A 222 5.54 16.67 -3.01
CA ILE A 222 5.56 18.05 -3.53
C ILE A 222 5.03 19.01 -2.47
N LYS A 223 4.02 18.58 -1.71
CA LYS A 223 3.35 19.41 -0.67
C LYS A 223 3.97 19.22 0.71
N GLN A 224 4.49 18.03 0.99
CA GLN A 224 5.00 17.61 2.28
C GLN A 224 6.32 16.82 2.11
N PRO A 225 7.44 17.52 1.86
CA PRO A 225 8.75 16.89 1.74
C PRO A 225 9.22 16.24 3.06
N ASP A 226 8.67 16.66 4.20
CA ASP A 226 8.99 16.13 5.53
C ASP A 226 8.71 14.63 5.70
N LEU A 227 7.89 14.04 4.83
CA LEU A 227 7.67 12.59 4.82
C LEU A 227 8.96 11.81 4.56
N LEU A 228 9.90 12.37 3.80
CA LEU A 228 11.20 11.76 3.60
C LEU A 228 12.07 11.81 4.86
N ASN A 229 11.92 12.82 5.72
CA ASN A 229 12.69 12.90 6.96
C ASN A 229 12.12 11.97 8.04
N THR A 230 10.80 11.81 8.08
CA THR A 230 10.09 11.10 9.16
C THR A 230 9.80 9.63 8.84
N ALA A 231 9.50 9.30 7.58
CA ALA A 231 8.99 8.00 7.18
C ALA A 231 9.44 7.60 5.76
N ALA A 232 10.73 7.79 5.43
CA ALA A 232 11.30 7.50 4.10
C ALA A 232 11.02 6.08 3.58
N ASP A 233 11.03 5.11 4.48
CA ASP A 233 10.83 3.68 4.21
C ASP A 233 9.34 3.28 4.12
N ARG A 234 8.41 4.20 4.43
CA ARG A 234 6.96 3.94 4.47
C ARG A 234 6.21 4.95 3.60
N GLU A 235 5.66 6.00 4.21
CA GLU A 235 4.85 7.01 3.53
C GLU A 235 5.68 7.91 2.60
N GLY A 236 7.00 7.98 2.83
CA GLY A 236 7.95 8.73 2.02
C GLY A 236 8.46 7.98 0.78
N TYR A 237 7.77 6.93 0.31
CA TYR A 237 8.14 6.30 -0.96
C TYR A 237 8.11 7.30 -2.11
N ILE A 238 8.92 7.08 -3.14
CA ILE A 238 9.06 8.01 -4.26
C ILE A 238 8.20 7.59 -5.44
N ALA A 239 8.25 6.31 -5.79
CA ALA A 239 7.54 5.80 -6.96
C ALA A 239 7.23 4.31 -6.86
N ILE A 240 6.19 3.89 -7.60
CA ILE A 240 5.79 2.49 -7.75
C ILE A 240 5.97 2.07 -9.21
N PHE A 241 6.65 0.94 -9.40
CA PHE A 241 7.00 0.37 -10.68
C PHE A 241 6.43 -1.03 -10.87
N GLN A 242 6.28 -1.38 -12.14
CA GLN A 242 6.12 -2.76 -12.54
C GLN A 242 7.19 -3.17 -13.54
N PRO A 243 8.28 -3.80 -13.06
CA PRO A 243 9.28 -4.41 -13.93
C PRO A 243 8.71 -5.62 -14.68
N LYS A 244 9.30 -5.92 -15.83
CA LYS A 244 9.05 -7.20 -16.52
C LYS A 244 9.80 -8.31 -15.77
N PRO A 245 9.25 -9.53 -15.66
CA PRO A 245 9.92 -10.64 -15.00
C PRO A 245 11.35 -10.90 -15.53
N ALA A 246 11.54 -10.80 -16.84
CA ALA A 246 12.84 -10.98 -17.48
C ALA A 246 13.85 -9.86 -17.17
N ASP A 247 13.38 -8.62 -16.97
CA ASP A 247 14.25 -7.51 -16.61
C ASP A 247 14.66 -7.59 -15.12
N TRP A 248 13.75 -8.05 -14.24
CA TRP A 248 14.04 -8.26 -12.82
C TRP A 248 15.18 -9.26 -12.60
N LEU A 249 15.16 -10.40 -13.31
CA LEU A 249 16.19 -11.44 -13.18
C LEU A 249 17.60 -10.93 -13.52
N LYS A 250 17.72 -9.91 -14.38
CA LYS A 250 19.02 -9.35 -14.79
C LYS A 250 19.62 -8.39 -13.75
N ILE A 251 18.77 -7.79 -12.92
CA ILE A 251 19.19 -6.78 -11.96
C ILE A 251 19.18 -7.27 -10.51
N LYS A 252 18.47 -8.37 -10.23
CA LYS A 252 18.34 -8.94 -8.87
C LYS A 252 19.70 -9.08 -8.17
N ASP A 253 20.71 -9.56 -8.89
CA ASP A 253 22.04 -9.84 -8.34
C ASP A 253 22.85 -8.57 -8.02
N LYS A 254 22.41 -7.39 -8.50
CA LYS A 254 23.00 -6.10 -8.13
C LYS A 254 22.48 -5.57 -6.80
N PHE A 255 21.38 -6.13 -6.30
CA PHE A 255 20.77 -5.68 -5.05
C PHE A 255 21.34 -6.43 -3.86
N LEU A 256 21.49 -5.68 -2.77
CA LEU A 256 21.85 -6.18 -1.45
C LEU A 256 20.58 -6.59 -0.69
N SER A 257 20.72 -7.60 0.16
CA SER A 257 19.72 -7.87 1.19
C SER A 257 19.72 -6.75 2.24
N TYR A 258 18.70 -6.70 3.09
CA TYR A 258 18.66 -5.72 4.18
C TYR A 258 19.84 -5.87 5.15
N GLU A 259 20.21 -7.11 5.46
CA GLU A 259 21.33 -7.42 6.37
C GLU A 259 22.67 -7.01 5.76
N ASP A 260 22.90 -7.34 4.48
CA ASP A 260 24.12 -6.94 3.77
C ASP A 260 24.23 -5.42 3.69
N TYR A 261 23.12 -4.73 3.44
CA TYR A 261 23.09 -3.27 3.40
C TYR A 261 23.41 -2.64 4.76
N LYS A 262 22.85 -3.18 5.86
CA LYS A 262 23.19 -2.74 7.22
C LYS A 262 24.66 -2.92 7.51
N ASN A 263 25.22 -4.08 7.18
CA ASN A 263 26.63 -4.39 7.39
C ASN A 263 27.53 -3.45 6.58
N LEU A 264 27.19 -3.20 5.31
CA LEU A 264 27.93 -2.29 4.44
C LEU A 264 27.96 -0.85 4.97
N ARG A 265 26.83 -0.37 5.51
CA ARG A 265 26.69 1.02 5.97
C ARG A 265 26.90 1.23 7.46
N GLY A 266 27.16 0.15 8.21
CA GLY A 266 27.32 0.20 9.67
C GLY A 266 26.03 0.61 10.39
N ILE A 267 24.85 0.31 9.83
CA ILE A 267 23.56 0.62 10.45
C ILE A 267 23.20 -0.55 11.38
N PHE A 268 23.63 -0.46 12.62
CA PHE A 268 23.19 -1.38 13.67
C PHE A 268 22.00 -0.73 14.38
N THR A 269 20.82 -1.31 14.18
CA THR A 269 19.64 -0.95 14.99
C THR A 269 19.90 -1.51 16.38
N VAL A 270 20.07 -0.64 17.37
CA VAL A 270 20.20 -1.00 18.79
C VAL A 270 18.86 -1.52 19.30
#